data_AF-Q9ASV2-F1
#
_entry.id   AF-Q9ASV2-F1
#
_cell.length_a   1.000
_cell.length_b   1.000
_cell.length_c   1.000
_cell.angle_alpha   90.00
_cell.angle_beta   90.00
_cell.angle_gamma   90.00
#
_symmetry.space_group_name_H-M   'P 1'
#
loop_
_entity.id
_entity.type
_entity.pdbx_description
1 polymer ?
#
loop_
_entity_poly.entity_id
_entity_poly.type
_entity_poly.pdbx_seq_one_letter_code
_entity_poly.pdbx_strand_id
1 'polypeptide(L)'
;MYHHAFSLKFHSFSPHYALSLSNFSTQSPNPLLPPFARVPHVTSSVCLRCRSSAADVSPVIYADGSSSICSFGETGDVAVVEKPIDVSTLGNLCVDIVLSVHELPPPSRGERKALMDELSMSPPDKKYWEAGGNCNMAIAAARLGLHCVAIGHVGDEIYGEFLLDVLHEEGIGTVALNGGTNEKDTSSFCETLICWVLVDPLQRHGFCSRADFKEEPAFSWITDLSDEVKMAIRQSKVLFCNGYDFDDFSPSFIMSTIDYAAKVGTAIFFDPGPRGKSLSKGTPDERRALAHFLRMSDVLLLTSEEVEALTGIRNPVKAGQEILRNGKGTKWVIVKMGPKGSILVTKSSVSVAPAFKVEVVDTVGCGDSFVAAIALGYIRNMPLVNTLTIANAVGAATAMGCGAGRNVAKRHQVVDLMKASKLNDEEKFFEQLLAENSESSRINLLSKGMIKDGRSNKQLIETISMEKVVSELLAELELGRCCVKASS
;
A
#
# COMPACT_ATOMS: atom_id res chain seq x y z
N MET A 1 24.13 6.77 -7.77
CA MET A 1 23.02 7.72 -8.03
C MET A 1 22.41 8.07 -6.70
N TYR A 2 22.28 9.36 -6.40
CA TYR A 2 22.07 9.94 -5.07
C TYR A 2 20.82 9.42 -4.35
N HIS A 3 21.02 8.80 -3.17
CA HIS A 3 20.01 8.58 -2.14
C HIS A 3 19.91 9.85 -1.29
N HIS A 4 18.72 10.42 -1.15
CA HIS A 4 18.45 11.45 -0.15
C HIS A 4 17.71 10.82 1.02
N ALA A 5 18.47 10.64 2.10
CA ALA A 5 17.92 10.48 3.44
C ALA A 5 17.15 11.75 3.82
N PHE A 6 15.94 11.59 4.33
CA PHE A 6 15.26 12.65 5.06
C PHE A 6 16.06 12.94 6.35
N SER A 7 16.53 14.18 6.48
CA SER A 7 17.06 14.71 7.74
C SER A 7 15.98 15.61 8.34
N LEU A 8 15.26 15.08 9.33
CA LEU A 8 14.47 15.91 10.25
C LEU A 8 15.46 16.51 11.26
N LYS A 9 15.54 17.85 11.30
CA LYS A 9 16.35 18.56 12.30
C LYS A 9 15.66 18.49 13.66
N PHE A 10 16.09 17.56 14.51
CA PHE A 10 15.76 17.60 15.94
C PHE A 10 16.69 18.56 16.68
N HIS A 11 16.13 19.39 17.55
CA HIS A 11 16.91 20.19 18.50
C HIS A 11 17.55 19.26 19.53
N SER A 12 18.87 19.38 19.68
CA SER A 12 19.70 18.59 20.58
C SER A 12 19.35 18.86 22.06
N PHE A 13 19.02 17.80 22.80
CA PHE A 13 19.16 17.78 24.26
C PHE A 13 20.36 16.92 24.64
N SER A 14 21.31 17.51 25.37
CA SER A 14 22.46 16.80 25.94
C SER A 14 22.04 15.81 27.03
N PRO A 15 22.67 14.63 27.10
CA PRO A 15 22.82 13.91 28.35
C PRO A 15 24.29 13.89 28.77
N HIS A 16 24.59 14.63 29.85
CA HIS A 16 25.70 14.26 30.72
C HIS A 16 25.36 12.94 31.38
N TYR A 17 26.11 11.87 31.11
CA TYR A 17 26.53 10.88 32.11
C TYR A 17 27.65 10.04 31.50
N ALA A 18 28.86 10.31 31.97
CA ALA A 18 30.05 9.52 31.70
C ALA A 18 30.11 8.34 32.68
N LEU A 19 30.16 7.12 32.16
CA LEU A 19 30.75 5.99 32.88
C LEU A 19 31.62 5.21 31.90
N SER A 20 32.92 5.47 32.01
CA SER A 20 34.01 4.58 31.62
C SER A 20 33.90 3.29 32.41
N LEU A 21 34.15 2.14 31.77
CA LEU A 21 34.94 1.06 32.36
C LEU A 21 35.35 0.07 31.26
N SER A 22 36.66 -0.01 31.07
CA SER A 22 37.38 -1.00 30.28
C SER A 22 37.67 -2.28 31.08
N ASN A 23 37.89 -3.37 30.34
CA ASN A 23 38.56 -4.63 30.69
C ASN A 23 37.81 -5.63 31.58
N PHE A 24 37.51 -6.82 31.02
CA PHE A 24 37.74 -8.17 31.57
C PHE A 24 37.44 -9.18 30.45
N SER A 25 38.44 -9.72 29.74
CA SER A 25 39.24 -10.93 30.06
C SER A 25 38.43 -12.21 30.22
N THR A 26 38.76 -13.16 29.33
CA THR A 26 38.40 -14.58 29.26
C THR A 26 38.58 -15.32 30.59
N GLN A 27 37.58 -16.11 31.00
CA GLN A 27 37.75 -17.44 31.61
C GLN A 27 36.39 -18.11 31.91
N SER A 28 36.25 -19.35 31.45
CA SER A 28 35.23 -20.34 31.81
C SER A 28 35.30 -20.78 33.27
N PRO A 29 34.18 -21.25 33.86
CA PRO A 29 34.21 -22.62 34.40
C PRO A 29 32.87 -23.39 34.33
N ASN A 30 32.97 -24.68 33.97
CA ASN A 30 32.14 -25.78 34.47
C ASN A 30 33.01 -26.54 35.50
N PRO A 31 32.52 -27.35 36.48
CA PRO A 31 31.63 -28.50 36.19
C PRO A 31 30.73 -29.05 37.33
N LEU A 32 29.96 -30.11 36.95
CA LEU A 32 29.46 -31.28 37.72
C LEU A 32 27.98 -31.32 38.19
N LEU A 33 27.19 -32.18 37.52
CA LEU A 33 26.12 -33.03 38.11
C LEU A 33 26.19 -34.45 37.48
N PRO A 34 25.79 -35.53 38.19
CA PRO A 34 26.17 -36.93 37.93
C PRO A 34 25.16 -37.75 37.05
N PRO A 35 25.48 -39.01 36.67
CA PRO A 35 24.92 -39.69 35.50
C PRO A 35 23.96 -40.84 35.80
N PHE A 36 22.95 -41.08 34.95
CA PHE A 36 22.23 -42.35 34.69
C PHE A 36 21.30 -42.09 33.47
N ALA A 37 20.98 -42.96 32.51
CA ALA A 37 21.33 -44.33 32.13
C ALA A 37 21.03 -44.48 30.61
N ARG A 38 21.52 -45.54 29.98
CA ARG A 38 21.59 -45.75 28.53
C ARG A 38 20.55 -46.80 28.04
N VAL A 39 20.10 -46.61 26.78
CA VAL A 39 19.52 -47.55 25.77
C VAL A 39 18.06 -48.07 25.99
N PRO A 40 17.25 -48.38 24.92
CA PRO A 40 17.62 -48.54 23.52
C PRO A 40 16.76 -47.89 22.42
N HIS A 41 17.40 -47.78 21.25
CA HIS A 41 16.80 -47.60 19.93
C HIS A 41 15.68 -48.60 19.66
N VAL A 42 14.55 -48.10 19.16
CA VAL A 42 13.56 -48.90 18.43
C VAL A 42 13.40 -48.27 17.05
N THR A 43 13.87 -49.00 16.05
CA THR A 43 13.48 -48.85 14.65
C THR A 43 12.10 -49.50 14.48
N SER A 44 11.09 -48.73 14.11
CA SER A 44 9.87 -49.29 13.53
C SER A 44 9.35 -48.38 12.42
N SER A 45 9.58 -48.83 11.19
CA SER A 45 8.77 -48.46 10.04
C SER A 45 7.31 -48.85 10.31
N VAL A 46 6.44 -47.87 10.51
CA VAL A 46 4.99 -48.10 10.51
C VAL A 46 4.38 -47.13 9.51
N CYS A 47 4.01 -47.72 8.36
CA CYS A 47 3.10 -47.12 7.40
C CYS A 47 1.71 -47.07 8.04
N LEU A 48 1.25 -45.90 8.46
CA LEU A 48 -0.09 -45.68 9.00
C LEU A 48 -0.91 -44.85 8.00
N ARG A 49 -1.63 -45.57 7.13
CA ARG A 49 -2.89 -45.09 6.57
C ARG A 49 -3.94 -45.09 7.70
N CYS A 50 -4.50 -43.95 8.02
CA CYS A 50 -5.83 -43.79 8.65
C CYS A 50 -6.39 -42.43 8.19
N ARG A 51 -7.36 -42.43 7.27
CA ARG A 51 -8.81 -42.42 7.53
C ARG A 51 -9.28 -41.18 8.30
N SER A 52 -9.66 -40.17 7.50
CA SER A 52 -10.91 -39.40 7.59
C SER A 52 -11.55 -39.27 8.98
N SER A 53 -11.40 -38.10 9.58
CA SER A 53 -12.46 -37.46 10.34
C SER A 53 -12.76 -36.14 9.65
N ALA A 54 -13.83 -36.14 8.85
CA ALA A 54 -14.43 -34.96 8.30
C ALA A 54 -14.93 -34.08 9.45
N ALA A 55 -14.36 -32.89 9.60
CA ALA A 55 -15.02 -31.76 10.22
C ALA A 55 -15.40 -30.82 9.07
N ASP A 56 -16.69 -30.48 9.00
CA ASP A 56 -17.34 -29.74 7.93
C ASP A 56 -16.59 -28.46 7.53
N VAL A 57 -15.81 -28.55 6.45
CA VAL A 57 -15.51 -27.41 5.61
C VAL A 57 -16.59 -27.41 4.55
N SER A 58 -17.61 -26.57 4.72
CA SER A 58 -18.58 -26.32 3.66
C SER A 58 -17.85 -25.61 2.51
N PRO A 59 -17.74 -26.20 1.31
CA PRO A 59 -17.33 -25.44 0.16
C PRO A 59 -18.41 -24.39 -0.11
N VAL A 60 -18.01 -23.17 -0.45
CA VAL A 60 -18.94 -22.18 -1.01
C VAL A 60 -19.36 -22.69 -2.39
N ILE A 61 -20.41 -23.50 -2.40
CA ILE A 61 -21.12 -23.91 -3.61
C ILE A 61 -21.88 -22.68 -4.08
N TYR A 62 -21.45 -22.08 -5.19
CA TYR A 62 -22.31 -21.21 -5.95
C TYR A 62 -23.49 -22.06 -6.43
N ALA A 63 -24.69 -21.73 -5.94
CA ALA A 63 -25.92 -22.34 -6.44
C ALA A 63 -26.04 -22.00 -7.93
N ASP A 64 -25.89 -23.03 -8.75
CA ASP A 64 -26.25 -23.00 -10.16
C ASP A 64 -27.78 -22.89 -10.25
N GLY A 65 -28.28 -21.90 -11.01
CA GLY A 65 -29.70 -21.78 -11.34
C GLY A 65 -30.38 -20.46 -11.00
N SER A 66 -30.20 -19.45 -11.85
CA SER A 66 -31.31 -18.97 -12.67
C SER A 66 -30.78 -18.22 -13.88
N SER A 67 -30.85 -18.88 -15.03
CA SER A 67 -30.72 -18.27 -16.34
C SER A 67 -31.84 -17.24 -16.54
N SER A 68 -31.63 -15.98 -16.18
CA SER A 68 -32.43 -14.89 -16.73
C SER A 68 -31.81 -14.48 -18.05
N ILE A 69 -32.35 -15.06 -19.14
CA ILE A 69 -32.22 -14.49 -20.47
C ILE A 69 -32.85 -13.10 -20.39
N CYS A 70 -32.03 -12.05 -20.30
CA CYS A 70 -32.51 -10.69 -20.45
C CYS A 70 -32.78 -10.46 -21.93
N SER A 71 -34.05 -10.57 -22.29
CA SER A 71 -34.63 -10.02 -23.50
C SER A 71 -34.26 -8.54 -23.62
N PHE A 72 -33.70 -8.15 -24.76
CA PHE A 72 -33.48 -6.75 -25.14
C PHE A 72 -34.83 -6.02 -25.20
N GLY A 73 -35.15 -5.28 -24.15
CA GLY A 73 -36.18 -4.25 -24.15
C GLY A 73 -35.56 -2.92 -24.52
N GLU A 74 -36.09 -2.30 -25.58
CA GLU A 74 -35.73 -0.95 -26.04
C GLU A 74 -36.15 0.12 -25.01
N THR A 75 -35.38 0.30 -23.94
CA THR A 75 -35.31 1.55 -23.16
C THR A 75 -33.95 1.58 -22.48
N GLY A 76 -33.13 2.58 -22.83
CA GLY A 76 -31.72 2.69 -22.46
C GLY A 76 -31.46 3.04 -20.99
N ASP A 77 -31.67 2.08 -20.10
CA ASP A 77 -31.08 2.07 -18.76
C ASP A 77 -29.90 1.10 -18.73
N VAL A 78 -28.69 1.64 -18.58
CA VAL A 78 -27.48 0.83 -18.37
C VAL A 78 -27.62 0.16 -17.01
N ALA A 79 -27.92 -1.14 -16.99
CA ALA A 79 -27.94 -1.91 -15.76
C ALA A 79 -26.58 -1.77 -15.07
N VAL A 80 -26.55 -1.06 -13.94
CA VAL A 80 -25.36 -0.95 -13.09
C VAL A 80 -25.13 -2.32 -12.49
N VAL A 81 -24.15 -3.05 -13.03
CA VAL A 81 -23.73 -4.32 -12.44
C VAL A 81 -23.11 -4.02 -11.09
N GLU A 82 -23.78 -4.43 -10.02
CA GLU A 82 -23.26 -4.27 -8.67
C GLU A 82 -21.98 -5.12 -8.52
N LYS A 83 -20.88 -4.44 -8.17
CA LYS A 83 -19.56 -5.05 -8.00
C LYS A 83 -19.36 -5.36 -6.51
N PRO A 84 -19.25 -6.65 -6.10
CA PRO A 84 -19.24 -7.03 -4.70
C PRO A 84 -17.90 -6.79 -3.99
N ILE A 85 -16.81 -6.64 -4.73
CA ILE A 85 -15.49 -6.34 -4.17
C ILE A 85 -15.28 -4.82 -4.26
N ASP A 86 -14.98 -4.18 -3.14
CA ASP A 86 -14.69 -2.74 -3.14
C ASP A 86 -13.31 -2.47 -3.74
N VAL A 87 -12.30 -3.19 -3.28
CA VAL A 87 -10.91 -3.01 -3.73
C VAL A 87 -10.26 -4.37 -3.97
N SER A 88 -9.61 -4.53 -5.11
CA SER A 88 -8.59 -5.57 -5.30
C SER A 88 -7.21 -4.97 -5.51
N THR A 89 -6.17 -5.55 -4.91
CA THR A 89 -4.77 -5.19 -5.20
C THR A 89 -4.16 -6.18 -6.18
N LEU A 90 -3.21 -5.76 -7.01
CA LEU A 90 -2.45 -6.62 -7.92
C LEU A 90 -0.99 -6.72 -7.47
N GLY A 91 -0.44 -7.93 -7.36
CA GLY A 91 0.98 -8.16 -7.10
C GLY A 91 1.49 -7.64 -5.77
N ASN A 92 2.81 -7.67 -5.64
CA ASN A 92 3.61 -7.14 -4.55
C ASN A 92 3.13 -7.61 -3.18
N LEU A 93 2.84 -8.91 -3.07
CA LEU A 93 2.60 -9.59 -1.79
C LEU A 93 3.93 -10.12 -1.29
N CYS A 94 4.44 -9.55 -0.20
CA CYS A 94 5.72 -9.94 0.37
C CYS A 94 5.68 -10.02 1.89
N VAL A 95 6.61 -10.77 2.46
CA VAL A 95 6.92 -10.72 3.89
C VAL A 95 8.03 -9.70 4.09
N ASP A 96 7.73 -8.66 4.87
CA ASP A 96 8.70 -7.70 5.36
C ASP A 96 9.42 -8.30 6.57
N ILE A 97 10.75 -8.28 6.57
CA ILE A 97 11.60 -8.67 7.69
C ILE A 97 12.19 -7.41 8.29
N VAL A 98 11.63 -6.98 9.42
CA VAL A 98 11.97 -5.68 10.03
C VAL A 98 13.14 -5.86 10.99
N LEU A 99 14.30 -5.29 10.64
CA LEU A 99 15.52 -5.37 11.43
C LEU A 99 16.09 -3.99 11.76
N SER A 100 16.49 -3.80 13.01
CA SER A 100 17.32 -2.65 13.38
C SER A 100 18.77 -2.87 12.98
N VAL A 101 19.35 -1.89 12.30
CA VAL A 101 20.75 -1.90 11.83
C VAL A 101 21.49 -0.67 12.35
N HIS A 102 22.82 -0.74 12.42
CA HIS A 102 23.64 0.41 12.81
C HIS A 102 23.68 1.49 11.71
N GLU A 103 23.72 1.06 10.45
CA GLU A 103 23.73 1.90 9.26
C GLU A 103 22.85 1.25 8.18
N LEU A 104 22.19 2.08 7.37
CA LEU A 104 21.46 1.62 6.20
C LEU A 104 22.39 0.98 5.15
N PRO A 105 21.85 0.13 4.25
CA PRO A 105 22.65 -0.55 3.24
C PRO A 105 23.52 0.41 2.42
N PRO A 106 24.76 0.02 2.11
CA PRO A 106 25.69 0.85 1.35
C PRO A 106 25.15 1.18 -0.05
N PRO A 107 25.60 2.27 -0.69
CA PRO A 107 25.13 2.67 -2.02
C PRO A 107 25.66 1.77 -3.15
N SER A 108 26.68 0.95 -2.92
CA SER A 108 27.19 0.00 -3.90
C SER A 108 26.26 -1.20 -4.06
N ARG A 109 25.90 -1.55 -5.31
CA ARG A 109 25.10 -2.75 -5.60
C ARG A 109 25.77 -4.03 -5.08
N GLY A 110 27.10 -4.13 -5.22
CA GLY A 110 27.86 -5.31 -4.78
C GLY A 110 27.86 -5.48 -3.27
N GLU A 111 28.10 -4.38 -2.52
CA GLU A 111 28.11 -4.42 -1.06
C GLU A 111 26.70 -4.68 -0.50
N ARG A 112 25.65 -4.11 -1.10
CA ARG A 112 24.26 -4.47 -0.73
C ARG A 112 23.96 -5.93 -0.98
N LYS A 113 24.40 -6.48 -2.11
CA LYS A 113 24.18 -7.89 -2.41
C LYS A 113 24.86 -8.76 -1.36
N ALA A 114 26.11 -8.45 -0.99
CA ALA A 114 26.83 -9.18 0.04
C ALA A 114 26.11 -9.13 1.40
N LEU A 115 25.59 -7.96 1.80
CA LEU A 115 24.78 -7.81 3.01
C LEU A 115 23.49 -8.65 2.94
N MET A 116 22.81 -8.67 1.80
CA MET A 116 21.58 -9.46 1.63
C MET A 116 21.85 -10.97 1.63
N ASP A 117 22.96 -11.40 1.02
CA ASP A 117 23.41 -12.78 1.06
C ASP A 117 23.72 -13.20 2.51
N GLU A 118 24.36 -12.33 3.30
CA GLU A 118 24.64 -12.54 4.74
C GLU A 118 23.35 -12.66 5.56
N LEU A 119 22.41 -11.71 5.41
CA LEU A 119 21.14 -11.74 6.14
C LEU A 119 20.29 -12.97 5.77
N SER A 120 20.42 -13.47 4.55
CA SER A 120 19.64 -14.61 4.04
C SER A 120 20.32 -15.97 4.27
N MET A 121 21.45 -16.03 5.00
CA MET A 121 22.15 -17.31 5.29
C MET A 121 21.32 -18.27 6.14
N SER A 122 20.34 -17.77 6.88
CA SER A 122 19.40 -18.56 7.67
C SER A 122 18.01 -17.94 7.64
N PRO A 123 16.94 -18.74 7.74
CA PRO A 123 15.58 -18.21 7.84
C PRO A 123 15.46 -17.19 8.99
N PRO A 124 14.98 -15.96 8.74
CA PRO A 124 14.75 -14.97 9.80
C PRO A 124 13.72 -15.45 10.82
N ASP A 125 13.91 -15.08 12.08
CA ASP A 125 12.98 -15.36 13.18
C ASP A 125 11.61 -14.71 12.92
N LYS A 126 10.53 -15.51 13.10
CA LYS A 126 9.13 -15.12 12.84
C LYS A 126 8.68 -13.87 13.59
N LYS A 127 9.32 -13.53 14.71
CA LYS A 127 9.00 -12.29 15.45
C LYS A 127 9.30 -10.99 14.69
N TYR A 128 10.10 -11.06 13.62
CA TYR A 128 10.44 -9.91 12.77
C TYR A 128 9.58 -9.81 11.51
N TRP A 129 8.66 -10.75 11.30
CA TRP A 129 7.88 -10.83 10.08
C TRP A 129 6.66 -9.92 10.14
N GLU A 130 6.44 -9.19 9.06
CA GLU A 130 5.18 -8.53 8.79
C GLU A 130 4.69 -8.73 7.37
N ALA A 131 3.38 -8.59 7.17
CA ALA A 131 2.82 -8.52 5.82
C ALA A 131 3.21 -7.19 5.18
N GLY A 132 3.83 -7.25 4.00
CA GLY A 132 4.40 -6.10 3.30
C GLY A 132 3.82 -5.86 1.91
N GLY A 133 4.31 -4.80 1.26
CA GLY A 133 3.88 -4.40 -0.07
C GLY A 133 2.39 -4.03 -0.12
N ASN A 134 1.66 -4.56 -1.10
CA ASN A 134 0.23 -4.27 -1.27
C ASN A 134 -0.66 -4.76 -0.12
N CYS A 135 -0.16 -5.65 0.74
CA CYS A 135 -0.85 -6.03 1.98
C CYS A 135 -1.14 -4.80 2.85
N ASN A 136 -0.24 -3.81 2.91
CA ASN A 136 -0.45 -2.60 3.71
C ASN A 136 -1.73 -1.85 3.30
N MET A 137 -1.92 -1.66 1.99
CA MET A 137 -3.08 -0.99 1.43
C MET A 137 -4.35 -1.79 1.68
N ALA A 138 -4.31 -3.11 1.43
CA ALA A 138 -5.45 -4.00 1.61
C ALA A 138 -5.91 -4.05 3.08
N ILE A 139 -4.97 -4.17 4.02
CA ILE A 139 -5.25 -4.16 5.47
C ILE A 139 -5.84 -2.82 5.90
N ALA A 140 -5.26 -1.70 5.47
CA ALA A 140 -5.81 -0.38 5.78
C ALA A 140 -7.22 -0.20 5.21
N ALA A 141 -7.48 -0.68 3.99
CA ALA A 141 -8.79 -0.63 3.35
C ALA A 141 -9.83 -1.49 4.08
N ALA A 142 -9.47 -2.73 4.45
CA ALA A 142 -10.32 -3.63 5.23
C ALA A 142 -10.68 -3.03 6.59
N ARG A 143 -9.71 -2.42 7.29
CA ARG A 143 -9.93 -1.74 8.58
C ARG A 143 -10.82 -0.50 8.46
N LEU A 144 -10.89 0.13 7.29
CA LEU A 144 -11.85 1.18 6.97
C LEU A 144 -13.25 0.65 6.61
N GLY A 145 -13.42 -0.67 6.53
CA GLY A 145 -14.69 -1.34 6.25
C GLY A 145 -14.95 -1.60 4.77
N LEU A 146 -13.90 -1.60 3.92
CA LEU A 146 -14.01 -2.00 2.52
C LEU A 146 -13.82 -3.51 2.37
N HIS A 147 -14.62 -4.13 1.51
CA HIS A 147 -14.43 -5.54 1.16
C HIS A 147 -13.28 -5.70 0.16
N CYS A 148 -12.20 -6.38 0.57
CA CYS A 148 -10.94 -6.39 -0.16
C CYS A 148 -10.53 -7.79 -0.65
N VAL A 149 -9.87 -7.84 -1.80
CA VAL A 149 -9.23 -9.05 -2.34
C VAL A 149 -7.78 -8.77 -2.76
N ALA A 150 -6.83 -9.55 -2.27
CA ALA A 150 -5.43 -9.50 -2.73
C ALA A 150 -5.21 -10.48 -3.88
N ILE A 151 -4.80 -9.96 -5.05
CA ILE A 151 -4.44 -10.77 -6.23
C ILE A 151 -2.91 -10.80 -6.31
N GLY A 152 -2.27 -11.96 -6.17
CA GLY A 152 -0.81 -12.02 -6.09
C GLY A 152 -0.25 -13.43 -6.09
N HIS A 153 1.06 -13.55 -6.31
CA HIS A 153 1.76 -14.81 -6.13
C HIS A 153 2.18 -14.96 -4.66
N VAL A 154 1.94 -16.14 -4.09
CA VAL A 154 2.37 -16.53 -2.75
C VAL A 154 2.86 -17.97 -2.84
N GLY A 155 3.99 -18.28 -2.22
CA GLY A 155 4.56 -19.63 -2.21
C GLY A 155 3.84 -20.58 -1.26
N ASP A 156 4.12 -21.87 -1.39
CA ASP A 156 3.59 -22.95 -0.54
C ASP A 156 4.44 -23.20 0.73
N GLU A 157 5.25 -22.21 1.11
CA GLU A 157 6.18 -22.28 2.23
C GLU A 157 5.73 -21.37 3.39
N ILE A 158 6.45 -21.42 4.53
CA ILE A 158 6.10 -20.78 5.80
C ILE A 158 5.83 -19.27 5.75
N TYR A 159 6.49 -18.52 4.87
CA TYR A 159 6.26 -17.08 4.64
C TYR A 159 4.95 -16.88 3.88
N GLY A 160 4.67 -17.75 2.91
CA GLY A 160 3.41 -17.75 2.18
C GLY A 160 2.22 -18.10 3.06
N GLU A 161 2.31 -19.17 3.84
CA GLU A 161 1.33 -19.51 4.88
C GLU A 161 1.09 -18.34 5.84
N PHE A 162 2.16 -17.71 6.32
CA PHE A 162 2.08 -16.54 7.19
C PHE A 162 1.33 -15.37 6.54
N LEU A 163 1.59 -15.04 5.27
CA LEU A 163 0.86 -13.96 4.59
C LEU A 163 -0.63 -14.28 4.44
N LEU A 164 -0.95 -15.52 4.06
CA LEU A 164 -2.34 -15.95 3.90
C LEU A 164 -3.09 -15.92 5.24
N ASP A 165 -2.45 -16.34 6.33
CA ASP A 165 -3.01 -16.25 7.69
C ASP A 165 -3.32 -14.80 8.06
N VAL A 166 -2.36 -13.87 7.85
CA VAL A 166 -2.56 -12.45 8.17
C VAL A 166 -3.68 -11.84 7.34
N LEU A 167 -3.73 -12.10 6.03
CA LEU A 167 -4.80 -11.59 5.17
C LEU A 167 -6.17 -12.14 5.56
N HIS A 168 -6.24 -13.43 5.90
CA HIS A 168 -7.46 -14.07 6.37
C HIS A 168 -7.94 -13.48 7.72
N GLU A 169 -7.02 -13.27 8.68
CA GLU A 169 -7.33 -12.64 9.97
C GLU A 169 -7.87 -11.20 9.82
N GLU A 170 -7.43 -10.47 8.81
CA GLU A 170 -7.91 -9.12 8.46
C GLU A 170 -9.19 -9.16 7.60
N GLY A 171 -9.71 -10.35 7.26
CA GLY A 171 -10.92 -10.51 6.47
C GLY A 171 -10.76 -10.21 4.98
N ILE A 172 -9.55 -10.36 4.45
CA ILE A 172 -9.18 -10.07 3.06
C ILE A 172 -9.18 -11.38 2.27
N GLY A 173 -9.95 -11.44 1.18
CA GLY A 173 -9.92 -12.58 0.27
C GLY A 173 -8.61 -12.62 -0.53
N THR A 174 -8.22 -13.79 -1.02
CA THR A 174 -7.00 -13.94 -1.83
C THR A 174 -7.31 -14.66 -3.14
N VAL A 175 -6.64 -14.24 -4.22
CA VAL A 175 -6.69 -14.88 -5.53
C VAL A 175 -5.26 -15.07 -6.01
N ALA A 176 -4.84 -16.33 -6.12
CA ALA A 176 -3.49 -16.67 -6.51
C ALA A 176 -3.22 -16.30 -7.98
N LEU A 177 -2.07 -15.67 -8.22
CA LEU A 177 -1.48 -15.56 -9.55
C LEU A 177 -0.54 -16.75 -9.76
N ASN A 178 -1.01 -17.69 -10.57
CA ASN A 178 -0.24 -18.86 -10.98
C ASN A 178 0.07 -18.78 -12.47
N GLY A 179 1.31 -19.06 -12.85
CA GLY A 179 1.67 -19.20 -14.26
C GLY A 179 1.15 -20.51 -14.83
N GLY A 180 0.81 -20.52 -16.13
CA GLY A 180 0.51 -21.76 -16.86
C GLY A 180 1.80 -22.50 -17.19
N THR A 181 2.44 -23.18 -16.23
CA THR A 181 3.65 -23.97 -16.48
C THR A 181 3.49 -25.43 -16.09
N ASN A 182 3.95 -26.31 -16.98
CA ASN A 182 4.05 -27.75 -16.76
C ASN A 182 5.00 -28.04 -15.57
N GLU A 183 4.59 -28.97 -14.71
CA GLU A 183 5.10 -29.34 -13.37
C GLU A 183 6.62 -29.64 -13.19
N LYS A 184 7.51 -29.39 -14.15
CA LYS A 184 8.85 -30.01 -14.17
C LYS A 184 10.08 -29.16 -13.85
N ASP A 185 9.97 -27.85 -13.62
CA ASP A 185 11.16 -26.97 -13.36
C ASP A 185 11.03 -25.98 -12.17
N THR A 186 10.10 -26.18 -11.23
CA THR A 186 9.57 -25.09 -10.39
C THR A 186 10.05 -24.97 -8.93
N SER A 187 11.04 -25.72 -8.45
CA SER A 187 11.27 -25.78 -6.98
C SER A 187 11.85 -24.51 -6.33
N SER A 188 12.43 -23.57 -7.09
CA SER A 188 12.98 -22.30 -6.56
C SER A 188 12.33 -21.04 -7.16
N PHE A 189 11.38 -21.23 -8.07
CA PHE A 189 10.65 -20.16 -8.74
C PHE A 189 9.32 -19.85 -8.04
N CYS A 190 8.89 -20.57 -7.02
CA CYS A 190 7.58 -20.35 -6.39
C CYS A 190 7.66 -19.86 -4.94
N GLU A 191 8.76 -19.23 -4.55
CA GLU A 191 8.93 -18.71 -3.19
C GLU A 191 8.22 -17.36 -3.02
N THR A 192 7.60 -17.16 -1.86
CA THR A 192 7.05 -15.85 -1.47
C THR A 192 8.15 -14.79 -1.46
N LEU A 193 7.82 -13.58 -1.92
CA LEU A 193 8.78 -12.47 -1.90
C LEU A 193 9.10 -12.08 -0.46
N ILE A 194 10.40 -11.93 -0.17
CA ILE A 194 10.88 -11.37 1.10
C ILE A 194 11.48 -9.99 0.83
N CYS A 195 11.14 -9.03 1.68
CA CYS A 195 11.71 -7.68 1.68
C CYS A 195 12.37 -7.42 3.04
N TRP A 196 13.66 -7.13 3.05
CA TRP A 196 14.36 -6.69 4.25
C TRP A 196 14.08 -5.21 4.49
N VAL A 197 13.42 -4.90 5.60
CA VAL A 197 13.12 -3.54 6.04
C VAL A 197 14.11 -3.18 7.15
N LEU A 198 15.14 -2.44 6.78
CA LEU A 198 16.27 -2.11 7.64
C LEU A 198 16.09 -0.71 8.23
N VAL A 199 16.08 -0.63 9.55
CA VAL A 199 15.80 0.61 10.30
C VAL A 199 17.05 1.05 11.05
N ASP A 200 17.54 2.26 10.77
CA ASP A 200 18.71 2.81 11.45
C ASP A 200 18.34 3.57 12.74
N PRO A 201 19.33 4.01 13.56
CA PRO A 201 19.05 4.75 14.80
C PRO A 201 18.39 6.12 14.59
N LEU A 202 18.38 6.63 13.36
CA LEU A 202 17.69 7.87 12.97
C LEU A 202 16.26 7.62 12.46
N GLN A 203 15.76 6.39 12.58
CA GLN A 203 14.45 5.95 12.09
C GLN A 203 14.29 6.15 10.57
N ARG A 204 15.39 6.01 9.83
CA ARG A 204 15.35 5.94 8.37
C ARG A 204 15.26 4.47 7.95
N HIS A 205 14.65 4.25 6.79
CA HIS A 205 14.40 2.91 6.27
C HIS A 205 15.21 2.65 4.99
N GLY A 206 15.75 1.44 4.89
CA GLY A 206 16.26 0.84 3.67
C GLY A 206 15.44 -0.40 3.35
N PHE A 207 14.99 -0.51 2.10
CA PHE A 207 14.25 -1.67 1.60
C PHE A 207 15.15 -2.42 0.64
N CYS A 208 15.30 -3.73 0.86
CA CYS A 208 16.08 -4.59 -0.02
C CYS A 208 15.38 -5.94 -0.16
N SER A 209 15.01 -6.29 -1.39
CA SER A 209 14.49 -7.61 -1.71
C SER A 209 15.48 -8.40 -2.56
N ARG A 210 15.36 -9.73 -2.56
CA ARG A 210 16.09 -10.58 -3.51
C ARG A 210 15.80 -10.18 -4.97
N ALA A 211 14.62 -9.62 -5.25
CA ALA A 211 14.26 -9.11 -6.57
C ALA A 211 15.18 -7.97 -7.04
N ASP A 212 15.74 -7.15 -6.14
CA ASP A 212 16.61 -6.02 -6.48
C ASP A 212 17.94 -6.43 -7.15
N PHE A 213 18.29 -7.71 -7.08
CA PHE A 213 19.53 -8.25 -7.62
C PHE A 213 19.33 -9.08 -8.89
N LYS A 214 18.09 -9.25 -9.35
CA LYS A 214 17.76 -9.92 -10.61
C LYS A 214 17.55 -8.88 -11.71
N GLU A 215 17.82 -9.28 -12.96
CA GLU A 215 17.51 -8.44 -14.14
C GLU A 215 16.09 -8.68 -14.65
N GLU A 216 15.56 -9.89 -14.44
CA GLU A 216 14.18 -10.23 -14.78
C GLU A 216 13.24 -10.03 -13.58
N PRO A 217 11.95 -9.69 -13.84
CA PRO A 217 10.93 -9.62 -12.81
C PRO A 217 10.80 -10.93 -12.00
N ALA A 218 10.41 -10.81 -10.74
CA ALA A 218 10.38 -11.90 -9.78
C ALA A 218 9.50 -13.06 -10.22
N PHE A 219 8.41 -12.78 -10.94
CA PHE A 219 7.39 -13.72 -11.41
C PHE A 219 7.21 -13.65 -12.94
N SER A 220 8.31 -13.54 -13.68
CA SER A 220 8.32 -13.36 -15.15
C SER A 220 7.60 -14.47 -15.95
N TRP A 221 7.40 -15.66 -15.36
CA TRP A 221 6.64 -16.78 -15.96
C TRP A 221 5.12 -16.59 -15.91
N ILE A 222 4.61 -15.58 -15.20
CA ILE A 222 3.19 -15.24 -15.18
C ILE A 222 2.92 -14.32 -16.38
N THR A 223 2.42 -14.90 -17.46
CA THR A 223 2.24 -14.20 -18.75
C THR A 223 0.80 -13.81 -19.04
N ASP A 224 -0.17 -14.45 -18.38
CA ASP A 224 -1.59 -14.32 -18.70
C ASP A 224 -2.46 -14.29 -17.44
N LEU A 225 -3.60 -13.60 -17.53
CA LEU A 225 -4.61 -13.59 -16.47
C LEU A 225 -5.44 -14.88 -16.51
N SER A 226 -5.45 -15.63 -15.40
CA SER A 226 -6.37 -16.76 -15.21
C SER A 226 -7.83 -16.30 -15.19
N ASP A 227 -8.77 -17.24 -15.31
CA ASP A 227 -10.19 -16.91 -15.24
C ASP A 227 -10.61 -16.47 -13.84
N GLU A 228 -9.99 -17.00 -12.76
CA GLU A 228 -10.25 -16.49 -11.41
C GLU A 228 -9.79 -15.03 -11.25
N VAL A 229 -8.60 -14.70 -11.77
CA VAL A 229 -8.06 -13.34 -11.70
C VAL A 229 -8.92 -12.37 -12.51
N LYS A 230 -9.31 -12.75 -13.72
CA LYS A 230 -10.25 -11.97 -14.56
C LYS A 230 -11.57 -11.75 -13.84
N MET A 231 -12.10 -12.78 -13.19
CA MET A 231 -13.35 -12.69 -12.43
C MET A 231 -13.22 -11.73 -11.24
N ALA A 232 -12.13 -11.82 -10.47
CA ALA A 232 -11.85 -10.92 -9.36
C ALA A 232 -11.78 -9.46 -9.84
N ILE A 233 -10.98 -9.17 -10.88
CA ILE A 233 -10.87 -7.81 -11.45
C ILE A 233 -12.24 -7.30 -11.90
N ARG A 234 -13.05 -8.13 -12.58
CA ARG A 234 -14.39 -7.76 -13.06
C ARG A 234 -15.36 -7.45 -11.91
N GLN A 235 -15.26 -8.17 -10.80
CA GLN A 235 -16.09 -8.01 -9.61
C GLN A 235 -15.63 -6.85 -8.69
N SER A 236 -14.46 -6.26 -8.94
CA SER A 236 -13.91 -5.15 -8.18
C SER A 236 -14.36 -3.77 -8.68
N LYS A 237 -14.73 -2.88 -7.76
CA LYS A 237 -14.93 -1.45 -8.07
C LYS A 237 -13.60 -0.78 -8.40
N VAL A 238 -12.55 -1.07 -7.63
CA VAL A 238 -11.19 -0.55 -7.81
C VAL A 238 -10.20 -1.71 -7.95
N LEU A 239 -9.31 -1.62 -8.95
CA LEU A 239 -8.05 -2.36 -9.01
C LEU A 239 -6.91 -1.41 -8.65
N PHE A 240 -6.21 -1.70 -7.56
CA PHE A 240 -5.02 -0.97 -7.13
C PHE A 240 -3.76 -1.67 -7.62
N CYS A 241 -2.90 -0.89 -8.25
CA CYS A 241 -1.60 -1.29 -8.75
C CYS A 241 -0.55 -0.29 -8.27
N ASN A 242 0.69 -0.74 -8.12
CA ASN A 242 1.78 0.14 -7.71
C ASN A 242 3.03 -0.05 -8.60
N GLY A 243 4.02 0.83 -8.46
CA GLY A 243 5.22 0.78 -9.29
C GLY A 243 6.10 -0.47 -9.10
N TYR A 244 5.95 -1.20 -7.98
CA TYR A 244 6.63 -2.47 -7.72
C TYR A 244 6.00 -3.66 -8.46
N ASP A 245 4.82 -3.50 -9.07
CA ASP A 245 4.27 -4.51 -9.98
C ASP A 245 5.23 -4.81 -11.15
N PHE A 246 6.07 -3.84 -11.52
CA PHE A 246 7.12 -3.98 -12.54
C PHE A 246 8.33 -4.80 -12.07
N ASP A 247 8.50 -4.94 -10.75
CA ASP A 247 9.52 -5.80 -10.17
C ASP A 247 9.00 -7.25 -10.07
N ASP A 248 7.68 -7.42 -10.04
CA ASP A 248 7.01 -8.71 -10.00
C ASP A 248 6.76 -9.30 -11.39
N PHE A 249 6.28 -8.50 -12.35
CA PHE A 249 5.77 -9.02 -13.62
C PHE A 249 6.37 -8.35 -14.86
N SER A 250 6.20 -9.00 -16.01
CA SER A 250 6.62 -8.44 -17.29
C SER A 250 5.77 -7.20 -17.68
N PRO A 251 6.36 -6.20 -18.38
CA PRO A 251 5.63 -5.05 -18.89
C PRO A 251 4.40 -5.42 -19.73
N SER A 252 4.46 -6.51 -20.51
CA SER A 252 3.33 -6.98 -21.32
C SER A 252 2.17 -7.51 -20.48
N PHE A 253 2.45 -8.32 -19.45
CA PHE A 253 1.43 -8.82 -18.53
C PHE A 253 0.72 -7.65 -17.83
N ILE A 254 1.51 -6.72 -17.29
CA ILE A 254 1.05 -5.54 -16.56
C ILE A 254 0.13 -4.68 -17.45
N MET A 255 0.53 -4.41 -18.70
CA MET A 255 -0.31 -3.68 -19.66
C MET A 255 -1.62 -4.42 -19.98
N SER A 256 -1.57 -5.73 -20.19
CA SER A 256 -2.76 -6.54 -20.49
C SER A 256 -3.78 -6.55 -19.34
N THR A 257 -3.28 -6.49 -18.10
CA THR A 257 -4.10 -6.45 -16.89
C THR A 257 -4.90 -5.15 -16.81
N ILE A 258 -4.26 -4.02 -17.07
CA ILE A 258 -4.91 -2.70 -17.11
C ILE A 258 -5.89 -2.58 -18.27
N ASP A 259 -5.54 -3.10 -19.45
CA ASP A 259 -6.46 -3.13 -20.59
C ASP A 259 -7.71 -3.95 -20.28
N TYR A 260 -7.55 -5.08 -19.58
CA TYR A 260 -8.67 -5.90 -19.13
C TYR A 260 -9.53 -5.16 -18.09
N ALA A 261 -8.92 -4.57 -17.05
CA ALA A 261 -9.62 -3.81 -16.02
C ALA A 261 -10.45 -2.66 -16.63
N ALA A 262 -9.86 -1.90 -17.57
CA ALA A 262 -10.54 -0.84 -18.30
C ALA A 262 -11.71 -1.39 -19.14
N LYS A 263 -11.50 -2.51 -19.84
CA LYS A 263 -12.53 -3.17 -20.66
C LYS A 263 -13.76 -3.60 -19.85
N VAL A 264 -13.55 -4.05 -18.61
CA VAL A 264 -14.65 -4.50 -17.72
C VAL A 264 -15.15 -3.40 -16.77
N GLY A 265 -14.72 -2.16 -16.97
CA GLY A 265 -15.18 -0.99 -16.22
C GLY A 265 -14.77 -1.01 -14.75
N THR A 266 -13.63 -1.62 -14.41
CA THR A 266 -13.03 -1.56 -13.08
C THR A 266 -12.15 -0.32 -13.02
N ALA A 267 -12.35 0.54 -12.00
CA ALA A 267 -11.56 1.76 -11.86
C ALA A 267 -10.11 1.41 -11.52
N ILE A 268 -9.17 2.06 -12.18
CA ILE A 268 -7.75 1.74 -12.04
C ILE A 268 -7.09 2.80 -11.18
N PHE A 269 -6.52 2.37 -10.07
CA PHE A 269 -5.72 3.21 -9.17
C PHE A 269 -4.27 2.83 -9.35
N PHE A 270 -3.42 3.83 -9.58
CA PHE A 270 -1.99 3.59 -9.74
C PHE A 270 -1.16 4.54 -8.88
N ASP A 271 -0.32 3.94 -8.03
CA ASP A 271 0.73 4.62 -7.29
C ASP A 271 2.10 4.21 -7.86
N PRO A 272 2.71 4.99 -8.76
CA PRO A 272 4.00 4.63 -9.33
C PRO A 272 5.12 4.55 -8.28
N GLY A 273 4.94 5.19 -7.11
CA GLY A 273 5.92 5.25 -6.05
C GLY A 273 7.32 5.68 -6.54
N PRO A 274 8.39 5.29 -5.82
CA PRO A 274 9.75 5.61 -6.21
C PRO A 274 10.15 4.97 -7.55
N ARG A 275 9.49 3.87 -7.93
CA ARG A 275 9.74 3.16 -9.21
C ARG A 275 9.36 4.00 -10.42
N GLY A 276 8.38 4.91 -10.33
CA GLY A 276 8.02 5.78 -11.46
C GLY A 276 9.22 6.53 -12.06
N LYS A 277 10.14 7.01 -11.21
CA LYS A 277 11.34 7.72 -11.65
C LYS A 277 12.37 6.81 -12.30
N SER A 278 12.57 5.59 -11.80
CA SER A 278 13.50 4.64 -12.42
C SER A 278 12.93 4.12 -13.74
N LEU A 279 11.63 3.75 -13.75
CA LEU A 279 10.92 3.25 -14.92
C LEU A 279 10.86 4.27 -16.06
N SER A 280 10.73 5.57 -15.78
CA SER A 280 10.78 6.61 -16.83
C SER A 280 12.13 6.70 -17.57
N LYS A 281 13.18 6.14 -16.97
CA LYS A 281 14.53 6.01 -17.54
C LYS A 281 14.92 4.55 -17.82
N GLY A 282 14.00 3.61 -17.62
CA GLY A 282 14.21 2.18 -17.78
C GLY A 282 14.31 1.78 -19.26
N THR A 283 14.14 0.50 -19.53
CA THR A 283 14.05 -0.08 -20.86
C THR A 283 12.92 0.56 -21.68
N PRO A 284 12.95 0.46 -23.02
CA PRO A 284 11.84 0.91 -23.86
C PRO A 284 10.49 0.30 -23.46
N ASP A 285 10.47 -0.92 -22.94
CA ASP A 285 9.26 -1.67 -22.61
C ASP A 285 8.66 -1.19 -21.28
N GLU A 286 9.50 -1.01 -20.26
CA GLU A 286 9.12 -0.38 -18.99
C GLU A 286 8.56 1.03 -19.22
N ARG A 287 9.22 1.85 -20.05
CA ARG A 287 8.73 3.20 -20.36
C ARG A 287 7.37 3.17 -21.05
N ARG A 288 7.14 2.24 -21.98
CA ARG A 288 5.85 2.08 -22.66
C ARG A 288 4.76 1.64 -21.69
N ALA A 289 5.05 0.67 -20.82
CA ALA A 289 4.09 0.20 -19.82
C ALA A 289 3.79 1.28 -18.76
N LEU A 290 4.79 2.00 -18.26
CA LEU A 290 4.58 3.14 -17.35
C LEU A 290 3.70 4.22 -18.00
N ALA A 291 4.01 4.62 -19.23
CA ALA A 291 3.20 5.60 -19.96
C ALA A 291 1.76 5.12 -20.17
N HIS A 292 1.58 3.82 -20.41
CA HIS A 292 0.26 3.21 -20.53
C HIS A 292 -0.52 3.29 -19.21
N PHE A 293 0.10 2.94 -18.09
CA PHE A 293 -0.48 3.08 -16.75
C PHE A 293 -0.90 4.51 -16.42
N LEU A 294 0.01 5.47 -16.60
CA LEU A 294 -0.27 6.88 -16.36
C LEU A 294 -1.43 7.38 -17.22
N ARG A 295 -1.57 6.88 -18.45
CA ARG A 295 -2.64 7.31 -19.35
C ARG A 295 -3.99 6.64 -19.06
N MET A 296 -3.98 5.39 -18.61
CA MET A 296 -5.19 4.56 -18.48
C MET A 296 -5.79 4.60 -17.07
N SER A 297 -5.03 5.00 -16.05
CA SER A 297 -5.50 5.04 -14.66
C SER A 297 -6.56 6.12 -14.44
N ASP A 298 -7.64 5.77 -13.73
CA ASP A 298 -8.67 6.70 -13.28
C ASP A 298 -8.17 7.61 -12.16
N VAL A 299 -7.36 7.05 -11.27
CA VAL A 299 -6.80 7.75 -10.11
C VAL A 299 -5.30 7.51 -10.05
N LEU A 300 -4.54 8.60 -10.05
CA LEU A 300 -3.09 8.58 -9.89
C LEU A 300 -2.72 9.16 -8.54
N LEU A 301 -1.87 8.46 -7.79
CA LEU A 301 -1.44 8.85 -6.46
C LEU A 301 0.08 9.01 -6.46
N LEU A 302 0.57 10.23 -6.31
CA LEU A 302 2.00 10.51 -6.35
C LEU A 302 2.41 11.39 -5.18
N THR A 303 3.66 11.33 -4.75
CA THR A 303 4.26 12.36 -3.90
C THR A 303 4.60 13.62 -4.71
N SER A 304 4.85 14.75 -4.03
CA SER A 304 5.37 15.96 -4.66
C SER A 304 6.65 15.73 -5.45
N GLU A 305 7.54 14.90 -4.91
CA GLU A 305 8.83 14.58 -5.49
C GLU A 305 8.68 13.66 -6.71
N GLU A 306 7.76 12.70 -6.65
CA GLU A 306 7.44 11.80 -7.76
C GLU A 306 6.78 12.53 -8.92
N VAL A 307 5.80 13.40 -8.64
CA VAL A 307 5.12 14.18 -9.69
C VAL A 307 6.08 15.16 -10.36
N GLU A 308 6.97 15.81 -9.61
CA GLU A 308 8.04 16.64 -10.18
C GLU A 308 9.00 15.80 -11.02
N ALA A 309 9.40 14.62 -10.55
CA ALA A 309 10.32 13.76 -11.28
C ALA A 309 9.75 13.27 -12.62
N LEU A 310 8.43 13.03 -12.71
CA LEU A 310 7.78 12.58 -13.93
C LEU A 310 7.47 13.72 -14.91
N THR A 311 7.19 14.92 -14.41
CA THR A 311 6.73 16.06 -15.25
C THR A 311 7.79 17.13 -15.49
N GLY A 312 8.82 17.21 -14.64
CA GLY A 312 9.76 18.32 -14.57
C GLY A 312 9.15 19.61 -13.97
N ILE A 313 7.92 19.55 -13.45
CA ILE A 313 7.19 20.72 -12.92
C ILE A 313 7.21 20.68 -11.39
N ARG A 314 7.79 21.72 -10.78
CA ARG A 314 7.91 21.87 -9.32
C ARG A 314 6.59 22.18 -8.61
N ASN A 315 5.72 22.98 -9.22
CA ASN A 315 4.46 23.34 -8.58
C ASN A 315 3.52 22.11 -8.64
N PRO A 316 3.17 21.49 -7.50
CA PRO A 316 2.42 20.23 -7.47
C PRO A 316 1.04 20.32 -8.11
N VAL A 317 0.38 21.47 -8.05
CA VAL A 317 -0.92 21.67 -8.70
C VAL A 317 -0.75 21.63 -10.21
N LYS A 318 0.21 22.38 -10.76
CA LYS A 318 0.49 22.42 -12.21
C LYS A 318 0.98 21.06 -12.72
N ALA A 319 1.81 20.37 -11.94
CA ALA A 319 2.29 19.03 -12.26
C ALA A 319 1.12 18.02 -12.31
N GLY A 320 0.22 18.07 -11.32
CA GLY A 320 -0.99 17.24 -11.31
C GLY A 320 -1.94 17.54 -12.48
N GLN A 321 -2.10 18.81 -12.84
CA GLN A 321 -2.88 19.22 -14.02
C GLN A 321 -2.25 18.69 -15.32
N GLU A 322 -0.93 18.72 -15.45
CA GLU A 322 -0.23 18.18 -16.61
C GLU A 322 -0.46 16.68 -16.77
N ILE A 323 -0.32 15.91 -15.69
CA ILE A 323 -0.63 14.48 -15.69
C ILE A 323 -2.10 14.25 -16.09
N LEU A 324 -3.02 15.01 -15.51
CA LEU A 324 -4.44 14.88 -15.79
C LEU A 324 -4.78 15.16 -17.26
N ARG A 325 -4.14 16.15 -17.89
CA ARG A 325 -4.31 16.48 -19.32
C ARG A 325 -3.80 15.35 -20.23
N ASN A 326 -2.71 14.69 -19.83
CA ASN A 326 -2.10 13.59 -20.59
C ASN A 326 -2.83 12.25 -20.40
N GLY A 327 -3.69 12.14 -19.37
CA GLY A 327 -4.54 10.98 -19.11
C GLY A 327 -5.71 10.86 -20.09
N LYS A 328 -5.96 9.65 -20.60
CA LYS A 328 -7.14 9.37 -21.46
C LYS A 328 -8.41 9.20 -20.61
N GLY A 329 -8.26 8.56 -19.45
CA GLY A 329 -9.35 8.26 -18.51
C GLY A 329 -9.19 8.87 -17.12
N THR A 330 -8.08 9.57 -16.87
CA THR A 330 -7.75 10.06 -15.52
C THR A 330 -8.77 11.09 -15.04
N LYS A 331 -9.33 10.81 -13.87
CA LYS A 331 -10.31 11.63 -13.18
C LYS A 331 -9.64 12.42 -12.07
N TRP A 332 -8.83 11.75 -11.24
CA TRP A 332 -8.18 12.32 -10.06
C TRP A 332 -6.67 12.15 -10.13
N VAL A 333 -5.93 13.22 -9.85
CA VAL A 333 -4.50 13.16 -9.56
C VAL A 333 -4.28 13.69 -8.15
N ILE A 334 -3.82 12.81 -7.25
CA ILE A 334 -3.55 13.15 -5.86
C ILE A 334 -2.05 13.35 -5.69
N VAL A 335 -1.68 14.48 -5.09
CA VAL A 335 -0.30 14.80 -4.74
C VAL A 335 -0.15 14.81 -3.21
N LYS A 336 0.55 13.80 -2.70
CA LYS A 336 0.91 13.60 -1.28
C LYS A 336 2.13 14.46 -0.96
N MET A 337 2.09 15.25 0.11
CA MET A 337 3.20 16.14 0.52
C MET A 337 3.62 15.89 1.98
N GLY A 338 3.44 14.66 2.45
CA GLY A 338 3.81 14.23 3.80
C GLY A 338 3.22 15.14 4.88
N PRO A 339 4.06 15.75 5.75
CA PRO A 339 3.58 16.57 6.86
C PRO A 339 2.87 17.86 6.41
N LYS A 340 2.88 18.21 5.12
CA LYS A 340 2.13 19.36 4.61
C LYS A 340 0.66 19.04 4.35
N GLY A 341 0.33 17.80 4.01
CA GLY A 341 -1.01 17.37 3.62
C GLY A 341 -1.04 16.88 2.17
N SER A 342 -2.14 17.16 1.48
CA SER A 342 -2.39 16.62 0.15
C SER A 342 -3.23 17.55 -0.73
N ILE A 343 -3.08 17.38 -2.04
CA ILE A 343 -3.85 18.06 -3.09
C ILE A 343 -4.51 17.00 -3.97
N LEU A 344 -5.75 17.23 -4.38
CA LEU A 344 -6.47 16.44 -5.38
C LEU A 344 -6.86 17.34 -6.54
N VAL A 345 -6.32 17.04 -7.72
CA VAL A 345 -6.58 17.75 -8.97
C VAL A 345 -7.57 16.95 -9.81
N THR A 346 -8.61 17.63 -10.30
CA THR A 346 -9.60 17.14 -11.26
C THR A 346 -9.71 18.11 -12.43
N LYS A 347 -10.50 17.76 -13.45
CA LYS A 347 -10.68 18.63 -14.62
C LYS A 347 -11.38 19.95 -14.28
N SER A 348 -12.19 19.96 -13.21
CA SER A 348 -13.04 21.10 -12.82
C SER A 348 -12.55 21.84 -11.57
N SER A 349 -11.79 21.16 -10.71
CA SER A 349 -11.43 21.71 -9.40
C SER A 349 -10.12 21.16 -8.84
N VAL A 350 -9.53 21.94 -7.94
CA VAL A 350 -8.42 21.55 -7.08
C VAL A 350 -8.92 21.55 -5.64
N SER A 351 -8.77 20.44 -4.93
CA SER A 351 -9.09 20.34 -3.51
C SER A 351 -7.81 20.19 -2.70
N VAL A 352 -7.75 20.83 -1.54
CA VAL A 352 -6.55 20.89 -0.69
C VAL A 352 -6.93 20.62 0.75
N ALA A 353 -6.20 19.70 1.39
CA ALA A 353 -6.35 19.40 2.81
C ALA A 353 -4.97 19.41 3.49
N PRO A 354 -4.77 20.24 4.53
CA PRO A 354 -3.59 20.15 5.37
C PRO A 354 -3.52 18.82 6.13
N ALA A 355 -2.31 18.41 6.54
CA ALA A 355 -2.12 17.21 7.36
C ALA A 355 -2.56 17.43 8.81
N PHE A 356 -2.83 16.33 9.50
CA PHE A 356 -2.96 16.34 10.95
C PHE A 356 -1.59 16.48 11.62
N LYS A 357 -1.52 17.29 12.67
CA LYS A 357 -0.33 17.44 13.51
C LYS A 357 -0.27 16.29 14.51
N VAL A 358 0.69 15.40 14.31
CA VAL A 358 0.94 14.20 15.14
C VAL A 358 2.42 14.10 15.48
N GLU A 359 2.72 13.37 16.55
CA GLU A 359 4.08 12.87 16.81
C GLU A 359 4.31 11.66 15.91
N VAL A 360 5.35 11.72 15.08
CA VAL A 360 5.68 10.67 14.10
C VAL A 360 6.66 9.68 14.74
N VAL A 361 6.30 8.40 14.69
CA VAL A 361 7.13 7.28 15.14
C VAL A 361 7.80 6.61 13.94
N ASP A 362 7.01 6.24 12.93
CA ASP A 362 7.46 5.56 11.72
C ASP A 362 6.65 6.06 10.52
N THR A 363 7.20 6.10 9.31
CA THR A 363 6.47 6.51 8.10
C THR A 363 6.17 5.36 7.13
N VAL A 364 6.59 4.13 7.44
CA VAL A 364 6.30 2.96 6.59
C VAL A 364 4.78 2.70 6.57
N GLY A 365 4.23 2.40 5.40
CA GLY A 365 2.80 2.13 5.22
C GLY A 365 1.89 3.36 5.26
N CYS A 366 2.39 4.56 5.56
CA CYS A 366 1.58 5.78 5.58
C CYS A 366 0.99 6.12 4.20
N GLY A 367 1.78 5.91 3.13
CA GLY A 367 1.32 6.10 1.75
C GLY A 367 0.24 5.10 1.35
N ASP A 368 0.46 3.82 1.66
CA ASP A 368 -0.49 2.74 1.36
C ASP A 368 -1.82 2.93 2.11
N SER A 369 -1.74 3.32 3.38
CA SER A 369 -2.92 3.60 4.21
C SER A 369 -3.66 4.86 3.75
N PHE A 370 -2.94 5.87 3.27
CA PHE A 370 -3.54 7.02 2.60
C PHE A 370 -4.31 6.60 1.33
N VAL A 371 -3.74 5.72 0.50
CA VAL A 371 -4.39 5.23 -0.73
C VAL A 371 -5.70 4.49 -0.40
N ALA A 372 -5.71 3.67 0.65
CA ALA A 372 -6.91 2.97 1.11
C ALA A 372 -8.09 3.94 1.41
N ALA A 373 -7.79 5.08 2.04
CA ALA A 373 -8.78 6.10 2.32
C ALA A 373 -9.22 6.89 1.07
N ILE A 374 -8.35 7.08 0.08
CA ILE A 374 -8.74 7.62 -1.23
C ILE A 374 -9.71 6.66 -1.92
N ALA A 375 -9.47 5.34 -1.87
CA ALA A 375 -10.38 4.35 -2.43
C ALA A 375 -11.75 4.39 -1.73
N LEU A 376 -11.78 4.51 -0.40
CA LEU A 376 -13.03 4.71 0.36
C LEU A 376 -13.79 5.94 -0.14
N GLY A 377 -13.13 7.09 -0.23
CA GLY A 377 -13.76 8.33 -0.68
C GLY A 377 -14.27 8.25 -2.12
N TYR A 378 -13.52 7.60 -3.01
CA TYR A 378 -13.92 7.37 -4.40
C TYR A 378 -15.15 6.46 -4.51
N ILE A 379 -15.13 5.31 -3.84
CA ILE A 379 -16.20 4.31 -3.90
C ILE A 379 -17.50 4.84 -3.30
N ARG A 380 -17.40 5.66 -2.23
CA ARG A 380 -18.55 6.28 -1.56
C ARG A 380 -18.96 7.62 -2.16
N ASN A 381 -18.28 8.08 -3.21
CA ASN A 381 -18.51 9.37 -3.85
C ASN A 381 -18.53 10.53 -2.83
N MET A 382 -17.59 10.51 -1.89
CA MET A 382 -17.45 11.55 -0.87
C MET A 382 -17.00 12.87 -1.51
N PRO A 383 -17.33 14.03 -0.89
CA PRO A 383 -16.72 15.29 -1.29
C PRO A 383 -15.19 15.20 -1.33
N LEU A 384 -14.56 15.83 -2.32
CA LEU A 384 -13.12 15.70 -2.57
C LEU A 384 -12.27 16.14 -1.36
N VAL A 385 -12.67 17.22 -0.67
CA VAL A 385 -11.99 17.67 0.54
C VAL A 385 -12.18 16.68 1.69
N ASN A 386 -13.36 16.09 1.86
CA ASN A 386 -13.59 15.05 2.87
C ASN A 386 -12.70 13.83 2.59
N THR A 387 -12.62 13.41 1.32
CA THR A 387 -11.74 12.32 0.85
C THR A 387 -10.28 12.57 1.20
N LEU A 388 -9.76 13.77 0.92
CA LEU A 388 -8.39 14.13 1.30
C LEU A 388 -8.20 14.20 2.82
N THR A 389 -9.21 14.67 3.55
CA THR A 389 -9.14 14.82 5.02
C THR A 389 -9.05 13.46 5.70
N ILE A 390 -9.91 12.50 5.34
CA ILE A 390 -9.82 11.14 5.87
C ILE A 390 -8.52 10.46 5.44
N ALA A 391 -8.05 10.67 4.21
CA ALA A 391 -6.78 10.11 3.77
C ALA A 391 -5.58 10.65 4.53
N ASN A 392 -5.53 11.96 4.77
CA ASN A 392 -4.53 12.58 5.64
C ASN A 392 -4.62 12.03 7.08
N ALA A 393 -5.83 11.81 7.61
CA ALA A 393 -6.02 11.25 8.94
C ALA A 393 -5.50 9.82 9.05
N VAL A 394 -5.81 8.96 8.08
CA VAL A 394 -5.39 7.55 8.07
C VAL A 394 -3.87 7.44 7.92
N GLY A 395 -3.26 8.23 7.02
CA GLY A 395 -1.80 8.30 6.89
C GLY A 395 -1.12 8.81 8.17
N ALA A 396 -1.66 9.88 8.78
CA ALA A 396 -1.10 10.42 10.03
C ALA A 396 -1.28 9.48 11.22
N ALA A 397 -2.42 8.80 11.35
CA ALA A 397 -2.64 7.81 12.39
C ALA A 397 -1.70 6.60 12.24
N THR A 398 -1.40 6.20 11.00
CA THR A 398 -0.42 5.14 10.72
C THR A 398 0.97 5.59 11.16
N ALA A 399 1.30 6.87 10.93
CA ALA A 399 2.59 7.42 11.31
C ALA A 399 2.86 7.47 12.82
N MET A 400 1.81 7.34 13.64
CA MET A 400 1.90 7.29 15.10
C MET A 400 2.26 5.89 15.62
N GLY A 401 2.15 4.87 14.77
CA GLY A 401 2.57 3.49 15.05
C GLY A 401 3.99 3.21 14.57
N CYS A 402 4.49 2.00 14.85
CA CYS A 402 5.79 1.53 14.37
C CYS A 402 5.58 0.38 13.38
N GLY A 403 6.18 0.48 12.19
CA GLY A 403 6.03 -0.48 11.10
C GLY A 403 4.73 -0.40 10.31
N ALA A 404 4.59 -1.29 9.34
CA ALA A 404 3.39 -1.46 8.51
C ALA A 404 2.78 -2.86 8.70
N GLY A 405 2.09 -3.40 7.70
CA GLY A 405 1.36 -4.66 7.80
C GLY A 405 0.27 -4.60 8.86
N ARG A 406 0.33 -5.48 9.86
CA ARG A 406 -0.63 -5.48 10.97
C ARG A 406 -0.57 -4.21 11.83
N ASN A 407 0.49 -3.41 11.72
CA ASN A 407 0.69 -2.17 12.49
C ASN A 407 0.10 -0.91 11.84
N VAL A 408 -0.45 -0.98 10.63
CA VAL A 408 -1.17 0.16 10.03
C VAL A 408 -2.34 0.62 10.92
N ALA A 409 -2.79 1.86 10.79
CA ALA A 409 -3.80 2.39 11.72
C ALA A 409 -5.10 1.57 11.76
N LYS A 410 -5.62 1.34 12.97
CA LYS A 410 -6.97 0.82 13.17
C LYS A 410 -7.99 1.96 13.11
N ARG A 411 -9.23 1.63 12.74
CA ARG A 411 -10.35 2.59 12.60
C ARG A 411 -10.50 3.54 13.79
N HIS A 412 -10.44 3.02 15.02
CA HIS A 412 -10.62 3.84 16.23
C HIS A 412 -9.53 4.91 16.38
N GLN A 413 -8.27 4.62 16.02
CA GLN A 413 -7.18 5.60 16.06
C GLN A 413 -7.42 6.74 15.07
N VAL A 414 -7.97 6.43 13.89
CA VAL A 414 -8.35 7.43 12.87
C VAL A 414 -9.50 8.30 13.40
N VAL A 415 -10.52 7.69 14.00
CA VAL A 415 -11.66 8.38 14.64
C VAL A 415 -11.18 9.33 15.74
N ASP A 416 -10.31 8.86 16.64
CA ASP A 416 -9.76 9.67 17.73
C ASP A 416 -8.95 10.86 17.20
N LEU A 417 -8.15 10.65 16.15
CA LEU A 417 -7.36 11.72 15.52
C LEU A 417 -8.26 12.78 14.88
N MET A 418 -9.33 12.39 14.17
CA MET A 418 -10.26 13.36 13.59
C MET A 418 -11.04 14.11 14.67
N LYS A 419 -11.47 13.44 15.75
CA LYS A 419 -12.12 14.09 16.90
C LYS A 419 -11.21 15.15 17.53
N ALA A 420 -9.91 14.89 17.59
CA ALA A 420 -8.95 15.90 18.05
C ALA A 420 -8.83 17.09 17.09
N SER A 421 -9.07 16.91 15.79
CA SER A 421 -9.14 17.97 14.76
C SER A 421 -7.92 18.89 14.70
N LYS A 422 -6.74 18.39 15.11
CA LYS A 422 -5.49 19.18 15.14
C LYS A 422 -4.82 19.13 13.78
N LEU A 423 -5.13 20.06 12.87
CA LEU A 423 -4.34 20.24 11.65
C LEU A 423 -2.98 20.89 11.94
N ASN A 424 -2.03 20.76 11.02
CA ASN A 424 -0.78 21.53 11.01
C ASN A 424 -1.05 23.03 10.71
N ASP A 425 0.01 23.84 10.65
CA ASP A 425 -0.08 25.29 10.41
C ASP A 425 0.36 25.66 8.97
N GLU A 426 -0.02 24.83 7.99
CA GLU A 426 0.41 24.97 6.58
C GLU A 426 -0.58 25.77 5.71
N GLU A 427 -1.59 26.40 6.29
CA GLU A 427 -2.61 27.18 5.56
C GLU A 427 -1.97 28.26 4.68
N LYS A 428 -0.98 29.01 5.21
CA LYS A 428 -0.25 30.03 4.44
C LYS A 428 0.53 29.45 3.26
N PHE A 429 1.12 28.25 3.43
CA PHE A 429 1.82 27.57 2.35
C PHE A 429 0.85 27.25 1.21
N PHE A 430 -0.35 26.75 1.54
CA PHE A 430 -1.38 26.48 0.55
C PHE A 430 -1.93 27.74 -0.11
N GLU A 431 -2.18 28.81 0.64
CA GLU A 431 -2.61 30.10 0.08
C GLU A 431 -1.59 30.62 -0.96
N GLN A 432 -0.29 30.58 -0.64
CA GLN A 432 0.77 30.99 -1.55
C GLN A 432 0.85 30.08 -2.78
N LEU A 433 0.83 28.77 -2.57
CA LEU A 433 0.87 27.78 -3.64
C LEU A 433 -0.29 27.95 -4.63
N LEU A 434 -1.48 28.25 -4.10
CA LEU A 434 -2.70 28.44 -4.88
C LEU A 434 -2.73 29.79 -5.59
N ALA A 435 -2.17 30.85 -4.99
CA ALA A 435 -2.04 32.16 -5.63
C ALA A 435 -1.16 32.13 -6.90
N GLU A 436 -0.18 31.22 -6.97
CA GLU A 436 0.67 31.00 -8.15
C GLU A 436 -0.04 30.27 -9.31
N ASN A 437 -1.27 29.80 -9.09
CA ASN A 437 -2.03 29.06 -10.09
C ASN A 437 -2.86 30.02 -10.97
N SER A 438 -2.47 30.23 -12.22
CA SER A 438 -3.16 31.18 -13.10
C SER A 438 -4.46 30.65 -13.75
N GLU A 439 -4.83 29.39 -13.50
CA GLU A 439 -5.97 28.72 -14.16
C GLU A 439 -7.31 28.89 -13.43
N SER A 440 -8.40 28.99 -14.18
CA SER A 440 -9.79 29.22 -13.72
C SER A 440 -10.46 28.04 -12.99
N SER A 441 -9.68 27.14 -12.38
CA SER A 441 -10.22 25.99 -11.65
C SER A 441 -10.85 26.44 -10.31
N ARG A 442 -11.98 25.85 -9.92
CA ARG A 442 -12.54 26.03 -8.57
C ARG A 442 -11.58 25.43 -7.54
N ILE A 443 -11.30 26.16 -6.47
CA ILE A 443 -10.39 25.69 -5.42
C ILE A 443 -11.21 25.45 -4.15
N ASN A 444 -11.10 24.25 -3.59
CA ASN A 444 -11.72 23.90 -2.31
C ASN A 444 -10.60 23.72 -1.27
N LEU A 445 -10.56 24.57 -0.24
CA LEU A 445 -9.51 24.55 0.78
C LEU A 445 -10.09 24.19 2.16
N LEU A 446 -9.61 23.12 2.78
CA LEU A 446 -9.90 22.81 4.18
C LEU A 446 -9.21 23.82 5.10
N SER A 447 -9.95 24.44 6.02
CA SER A 447 -9.41 25.40 6.99
C SER A 447 -9.90 25.14 8.43
N LYS A 448 -9.05 25.52 9.40
CA LYS A 448 -9.38 25.55 10.84
C LYS A 448 -10.28 26.75 11.21
N GLY A 449 -10.30 27.82 10.41
CA GLY A 449 -10.88 29.11 10.78
C GLY A 449 -12.32 29.33 10.30
N MET A 450 -13.00 30.33 10.89
CA MET A 450 -14.25 30.86 10.34
C MET A 450 -14.02 31.36 8.90
N ILE A 451 -14.93 30.99 7.99
CA ILE A 451 -14.92 31.37 6.58
C ILE A 451 -14.77 32.89 6.49
N LYS A 452 -13.61 33.38 6.03
CA LYS A 452 -13.47 34.77 5.64
C LYS A 452 -14.07 34.89 4.25
N ASP A 453 -15.22 35.55 4.13
CA ASP A 453 -15.79 35.98 2.84
C ASP A 453 -14.86 37.03 2.19
N GLY A 454 -13.75 36.57 1.65
CA GLY A 454 -12.76 37.36 0.95
C GLY A 454 -12.88 37.09 -0.54
N ARG A 455 -13.85 37.73 -1.21
CA ARG A 455 -13.83 37.82 -2.68
C ARG A 455 -12.62 38.65 -3.10
N SER A 456 -11.46 38.01 -3.26
CA SER A 456 -10.34 38.59 -3.99
C SER A 456 -10.45 38.16 -5.46
N ASN A 457 -10.33 39.15 -6.35
CA ASN A 457 -10.60 39.03 -7.77
C ASN A 457 -9.58 38.12 -8.49
N LYS A 458 -9.99 36.87 -8.81
CA LYS A 458 -9.74 36.09 -10.06
C LYS A 458 -9.83 34.57 -9.86
N GLN A 459 -9.78 34.07 -8.63
CA GLN A 459 -9.94 32.65 -8.29
C GLN A 459 -11.12 32.45 -7.34
N LEU A 460 -12.01 31.51 -7.66
CA LEU A 460 -13.10 31.09 -6.77
C LEU A 460 -12.53 30.09 -5.75
N ILE A 461 -11.90 30.60 -4.70
CA ILE A 461 -11.49 29.81 -3.54
C ILE A 461 -12.68 29.69 -2.60
N GLU A 462 -13.11 28.46 -2.35
CA GLU A 462 -14.11 28.11 -1.36
C GLU A 462 -13.41 27.47 -0.16
N THR A 463 -13.50 28.13 0.99
CA THR A 463 -12.99 27.61 2.25
C THR A 463 -14.02 26.72 2.91
N ILE A 464 -13.65 25.47 3.20
CA ILE A 464 -14.51 24.47 3.84
C ILE A 464 -14.06 24.30 5.30
N SER A 465 -15.01 24.43 6.23
CA SER A 465 -14.75 24.28 7.66
C SER A 465 -14.38 22.86 8.04
N MET A 466 -13.29 22.70 8.80
CA MET A 466 -12.86 21.44 9.38
C MET A 466 -13.93 20.79 10.26
N GLU A 467 -14.66 21.58 11.06
CA GLU A 467 -15.71 21.06 11.94
C GLU A 467 -16.83 20.37 11.17
N LYS A 468 -17.24 20.97 10.04
CA LYS A 468 -18.24 20.38 9.14
C LYS A 468 -17.74 19.05 8.57
N VAL A 469 -16.52 19.05 8.03
CA VAL A 469 -15.92 17.86 7.41
C VAL A 469 -15.76 16.72 8.42
N VAL A 470 -15.29 17.02 9.63
CA VAL A 470 -15.14 16.04 10.70
C VAL A 470 -16.49 15.47 11.12
N SER A 471 -17.52 16.30 11.28
CA SER A 471 -18.88 15.83 11.61
C SER A 471 -19.41 14.84 10.56
N GLU A 472 -19.27 15.18 9.27
CA GLU A 472 -19.68 14.31 8.16
C GLU A 472 -18.87 13.00 8.11
N LEU A 473 -17.55 13.06 8.26
CA LEU A 473 -16.67 11.89 8.23
C LEU A 473 -16.85 10.98 9.45
N LEU A 474 -17.10 11.54 10.64
CA LEU A 474 -17.38 10.75 11.83
C LEU A 474 -18.69 9.99 11.70
N ALA A 475 -19.73 10.61 11.11
CA ALA A 475 -20.97 9.90 10.81
C ALA A 475 -20.69 8.69 9.89
N GLU A 476 -19.91 8.86 8.82
CA GLU A 476 -19.53 7.75 7.92
C GLU A 476 -18.71 6.67 8.65
N LEU A 477 -17.77 7.07 9.50
CA LEU A 477 -16.89 6.14 10.20
C LEU A 477 -17.51 5.50 11.46
N GLU A 478 -18.58 6.03 12.01
CA GLU A 478 -19.29 5.42 13.13
C GLU A 478 -20.51 4.61 12.64
N LEU A 479 -21.16 5.04 11.55
CA LEU A 479 -22.32 4.36 10.96
C LEU A 479 -21.97 3.25 9.95
N GLY A 480 -20.69 3.15 9.54
CA GLY A 480 -20.17 2.10 8.66
C GLY A 480 -20.28 0.70 9.28
N ARG A 481 -21.50 0.15 9.20
CA ARG A 481 -21.98 -1.21 9.44
C ARG A 481 -21.04 -2.16 10.19
N CYS A 482 -21.48 -2.50 11.40
CA CYS A 482 -21.33 -3.81 12.02
C CYS A 482 -21.63 -4.94 11.01
N CYS A 483 -20.60 -5.45 10.34
CA CYS A 483 -20.60 -6.75 9.66
C CYS A 483 -19.20 -7.39 9.75
N VAL A 484 -18.65 -7.44 10.95
CA VAL A 484 -17.88 -8.63 11.36
C VAL A 484 -18.69 -9.20 12.51
N LYS A 485 -19.58 -10.14 12.20
CA LYS A 485 -19.98 -11.10 13.25
C LYS A 485 -18.68 -11.78 13.63
N ALA A 486 -18.17 -11.47 14.82
CA ALA A 486 -17.23 -12.36 15.48
C ALA A 486 -17.94 -13.72 15.54
N SER A 487 -17.52 -14.64 14.67
CA SER A 487 -17.83 -16.06 14.82
C SER A 487 -17.14 -16.52 16.10
N SER A 488 -17.95 -16.65 17.14
CA SER A 488 -17.67 -17.38 18.37
C SER A 488 -17.23 -18.81 18.12
#